data_AF-A0A235BRE8-F1
#
_entry.id   AF-A0A235BRE8-F1
#
_cell.length_a   1.000
_cell.length_b   1.000
_cell.length_c   1.000
_cell.angle_alpha   90.00
_cell.angle_beta   90.00
_cell.angle_gamma   90.00
#
_symmetry.space_group_name_H-M   'P 1'
#
loop_
_entity.id
_entity.type
_entity.pdbx_description
1 polymer ?
#
loop_
_entity_poly.entity_id
_entity_poly.type
_entity_poly.pdbx_seq_one_letter_code
_entity_poly.pdbx_strand_id
1 'polypeptide(L)'
;MSSEQGSGIRIERLGRILFHWRGLVGFIGFLIVFWWSRPTVGSCLLSVPIVLVGLGLRFWAMGYIGKAARGNEIGAEKLVQGGPYRLFKLRRSSATGHPLYAGNFLLVIGTLFALRPPFVLGVVILGLFLVEYSLIAWAEERFLAGSFAEPTRDGFSFRNAATEWQTLVVMVLIYAFGFLKA
;
A
#
# COMPACT_ATOMS: atom_id res chain seq x y z
N MET A 1 30.57 11.55 -9.57
CA MET A 1 29.89 10.42 -10.23
C MET A 1 29.94 9.11 -9.42
N SER A 2 30.90 8.88 -8.50
CA SER A 2 30.93 7.69 -7.62
C SER A 2 29.98 7.76 -6.41
N SER A 3 29.66 8.95 -5.90
CA SER A 3 28.80 9.15 -4.73
C SER A 3 27.30 8.89 -5.01
N GLU A 4 26.80 9.23 -6.20
CA GLU A 4 25.40 9.00 -6.58
C GLU A 4 25.08 7.52 -6.81
N GLN A 5 26.00 6.76 -7.40
CA GLN A 5 25.86 5.31 -7.56
C GLN A 5 25.83 4.60 -6.21
N GLY A 6 26.69 5.00 -5.27
CA GLY A 6 26.72 4.46 -3.92
C GLY A 6 25.46 4.76 -3.10
N SER A 7 24.87 5.94 -3.27
CA SER A 7 23.60 6.32 -2.62
C SER A 7 22.42 5.50 -3.16
N GLY A 8 22.34 5.32 -4.48
CA GLY A 8 21.27 4.54 -5.12
C GLY A 8 21.23 3.08 -4.65
N ILE A 9 22.40 2.44 -4.48
CA ILE A 9 22.49 1.05 -3.99
C ILE A 9 22.00 0.92 -2.54
N ARG A 10 22.26 1.93 -1.68
CA ARG A 10 21.80 1.93 -0.28
C ARG A 10 20.28 2.06 -0.18
N ILE A 11 19.69 2.97 -0.98
CA ILE A 11 18.24 3.18 -1.02
C ILE A 11 17.53 1.91 -1.50
N GLU A 12 18.11 1.20 -2.48
CA GLU A 12 17.52 -0.04 -3.01
C GLU A 12 17.49 -1.16 -1.96
N ARG A 13 18.60 -1.32 -1.22
CA ARG A 13 18.70 -2.28 -0.12
C ARG A 13 17.69 -1.96 0.98
N LEU A 14 17.56 -0.69 1.36
CA LEU A 14 16.58 -0.24 2.34
C LEU A 14 15.15 -0.52 1.88
N GLY A 15 14.81 -0.21 0.63
CA GLY A 15 13.49 -0.49 0.06
C GLY A 15 13.13 -1.98 0.07
N ARG A 16 14.08 -2.86 -0.25
CA ARG A 16 13.87 -4.33 -0.17
C ARG A 16 13.63 -4.80 1.27
N ILE A 17 14.40 -4.30 2.23
CA ILE A 17 14.22 -4.63 3.65
C ILE A 17 12.84 -4.14 4.13
N LEU A 18 12.47 -2.90 3.80
CA LEU A 18 11.16 -2.35 4.14
C LEU A 18 10.03 -3.16 3.49
N PHE A 19 10.17 -3.57 2.23
CA PHE A 19 9.17 -4.40 1.57
C PHE A 19 8.94 -5.73 2.28
N HIS A 20 10.01 -6.35 2.79
CA HIS A 20 9.92 -7.59 3.55
C HIS A 20 9.18 -7.41 4.88
N TRP A 21 9.46 -6.32 5.58
CA TRP A 21 8.92 -6.06 6.92
C TRP A 21 7.66 -5.19 6.94
N ARG A 22 7.16 -4.71 5.78
CA ARG A 22 6.02 -3.77 5.67
C ARG A 22 4.78 -4.23 6.43
N GLY A 23 4.52 -5.54 6.45
CA GLY A 23 3.40 -6.11 7.18
C GLY A 23 3.54 -5.94 8.69
N LEU A 24 4.74 -6.18 9.22
CA LEU A 24 5.05 -6.02 10.64
C LEU A 24 5.07 -4.53 11.02
N VAL A 25 5.69 -3.67 10.21
CA VAL A 25 5.74 -2.22 10.42
C VAL A 25 4.32 -1.65 10.47
N GLY A 26 3.48 -2.00 9.49
CA GLY A 26 2.08 -1.60 9.45
C GLY A 26 1.27 -2.11 10.65
N PHE A 27 1.50 -3.35 11.08
CA PHE A 27 0.83 -3.92 12.25
C PHE A 27 1.21 -3.21 13.56
N ILE A 28 2.50 -2.94 13.78
CA ILE A 28 2.98 -2.18 14.95
C ILE A 28 2.40 -0.76 14.91
N GLY A 29 2.41 -0.11 13.75
CA GLY A 29 1.80 1.22 13.57
C GLY A 29 0.31 1.22 13.92
N PHE A 30 -0.42 0.19 13.52
CA PHE A 30 -1.83 0.02 13.90
C PHE A 30 -2.01 -0.12 15.41
N LEU A 31 -1.22 -0.96 16.09
CA LEU A 31 -1.34 -1.14 17.54
C LEU A 31 -1.10 0.16 18.30
N ILE A 32 -0.10 0.94 17.89
CA ILE A 32 0.18 2.27 18.46
C ILE A 32 -1.02 3.21 18.26
N VAL A 33 -1.52 3.32 17.02
CA VAL A 33 -2.72 4.13 16.74
C VAL A 33 -3.91 3.69 17.57
N PHE A 34 -4.16 2.38 17.64
CA PHE A 34 -5.30 1.81 18.33
C PHE A 34 -5.21 2.00 19.85
N TRP A 35 -4.01 1.99 20.44
CA TRP A 35 -3.85 2.23 21.87
C TRP A 35 -4.33 3.64 22.27
N TRP A 36 -3.87 4.67 21.55
CA TRP A 36 -4.24 6.07 21.81
C TRP A 36 -5.52 6.54 21.11
N SER A 37 -6.22 5.66 20.39
CA SER A 37 -7.43 6.00 19.64
C SER A 37 -8.62 6.40 20.54
N ARG A 38 -9.48 7.28 20.03
CA ARG A 38 -10.78 7.63 20.62
C ARG A 38 -11.87 7.56 19.53
N PRO A 39 -12.18 6.35 19.03
CA PRO A 39 -13.18 6.19 17.98
C PRO A 39 -14.56 6.64 18.48
N THR A 40 -15.42 6.97 17.53
CA THR A 40 -16.85 7.24 17.75
C THR A 40 -17.63 6.54 16.66
N VAL A 41 -18.87 6.13 16.91
CA VAL A 41 -19.73 5.52 15.86
C VAL A 41 -19.78 6.39 14.61
N GLY A 42 -19.91 7.71 14.79
CA GLY A 42 -19.92 8.69 13.70
C GLY A 42 -18.61 8.70 12.89
N SER A 43 -17.44 8.70 13.54
CA SER A 43 -16.16 8.70 12.82
C SER A 43 -15.92 7.40 12.06
N CYS A 44 -16.30 6.27 12.64
CA CYS A 44 -16.28 4.99 11.94
C CYS A 44 -17.16 5.04 10.68
N LEU A 45 -18.42 5.46 10.79
CA LEU A 45 -19.33 5.52 9.64
C LEU A 45 -18.85 6.51 8.56
N LEU A 46 -18.39 7.69 8.95
CA LEU A 46 -17.90 8.71 8.02
C LEU A 46 -16.62 8.29 7.28
N SER A 47 -15.82 7.39 7.85
CA SER A 47 -14.62 6.85 7.18
C SER A 47 -14.91 5.75 6.16
N VAL A 48 -16.09 5.12 6.20
CA VAL A 48 -16.44 3.99 5.31
C VAL A 48 -16.26 4.30 3.83
N PRO A 49 -16.72 5.45 3.28
CA PRO A 49 -16.56 5.74 1.85
C PRO A 49 -15.09 5.75 1.42
N ILE A 50 -14.19 6.31 2.25
CA ILE A 50 -12.75 6.36 1.96
C ILE A 50 -12.18 4.94 1.89
N VAL A 51 -12.54 4.09 2.85
CA VAL A 51 -12.10 2.70 2.91
C VAL A 51 -12.64 1.90 1.72
N LEU A 52 -13.90 2.09 1.33
CA LEU A 52 -14.49 1.41 0.16
C LEU A 52 -13.79 1.79 -1.14
N VAL A 53 -13.44 3.07 -1.33
CA VAL A 53 -12.66 3.49 -2.51
C VAL A 53 -11.26 2.85 -2.49
N GLY A 54 -10.60 2.80 -1.32
CA GLY A 54 -9.31 2.12 -1.16
C GLY A 54 -9.38 0.63 -1.49
N LEU A 55 -10.38 -0.07 -0.95
CA LEU A 55 -10.63 -1.49 -1.22
C LEU A 55 -10.94 -1.74 -2.71
N GLY A 56 -11.78 -0.90 -3.32
CA GLY A 56 -12.10 -0.97 -4.74
C GLY A 56 -10.88 -0.79 -5.62
N LEU A 57 -10.01 0.18 -5.31
CA LEU A 57 -8.76 0.38 -6.04
C LEU A 57 -7.81 -0.81 -5.90
N ARG A 58 -7.70 -1.39 -4.69
CA ARG A 58 -6.90 -2.59 -4.46
C ARG A 58 -7.44 -3.80 -5.22
N PHE A 59 -8.76 -4.00 -5.21
CA PHE A 59 -9.43 -5.05 -5.97
C PHE A 59 -9.16 -4.90 -7.47
N TRP A 60 -9.31 -3.68 -8.00
CA TRP A 60 -9.03 -3.38 -9.40
C TRP A 60 -7.58 -3.67 -9.76
N ALA A 61 -6.62 -3.22 -8.93
CA ALA A 61 -5.20 -3.45 -9.13
C ALA A 61 -4.82 -4.93 -9.09
N MET A 62 -5.26 -5.66 -8.06
CA MET A 62 -4.96 -7.09 -7.93
C MET A 62 -5.44 -7.91 -9.12
N GLY A 63 -6.55 -7.51 -9.74
CA GLY A 63 -7.04 -8.16 -10.95
C GLY A 63 -6.04 -8.19 -12.11
N TYR A 64 -5.11 -7.22 -12.19
CA TYR A 64 -4.11 -7.15 -13.27
C TYR A 64 -2.76 -7.79 -12.91
N ILE A 65 -2.28 -7.62 -11.68
CA ILE A 65 -0.93 -8.06 -11.27
C ILE A 65 -0.87 -9.53 -10.84
N GLY A 66 -1.96 -10.08 -10.31
CA GLY A 66 -1.99 -11.48 -9.88
C GLY A 66 -1.26 -11.76 -8.56
N LYS A 67 -1.06 -13.05 -8.26
CA LYS A 67 -0.50 -13.52 -6.98
C LYS A 67 0.97 -13.12 -6.76
N ALA A 68 1.70 -12.82 -7.83
CA ALA A 68 3.11 -12.42 -7.78
C ALA A 68 3.35 -11.17 -6.88
N ALA A 69 2.36 -10.27 -6.76
CA ALA A 69 2.46 -9.07 -5.93
C ALA A 69 2.38 -9.32 -4.40
N ARG A 70 2.15 -10.57 -3.98
CA ARG A 70 1.96 -10.95 -2.56
C ARG A 70 3.20 -11.56 -1.91
N GLY A 71 4.33 -11.59 -2.61
CA GLY A 71 5.60 -11.96 -1.99
C GLY A 71 6.01 -11.01 -0.87
N ASN A 72 6.90 -11.48 0.01
CA ASN A 72 7.66 -10.67 0.96
C ASN A 72 9.02 -10.25 0.39
N GLU A 73 9.24 -10.49 -0.89
CA GLU A 73 10.41 -10.05 -1.64
C GLU A 73 9.95 -9.26 -2.85
N ILE A 74 10.71 -8.23 -3.20
CA ILE A 74 10.48 -7.48 -4.44
C ILE A 74 10.70 -8.46 -5.59
N GLY A 75 9.61 -8.86 -6.21
CA GLY A 75 9.57 -9.81 -7.31
C GLY A 75 8.34 -9.55 -8.16
N ALA A 76 8.45 -9.82 -9.45
CA ALA A 76 7.35 -9.74 -10.38
C ALA A 76 7.52 -10.83 -11.43
N GLU A 77 6.40 -11.42 -11.88
CA GLU A 77 6.40 -12.33 -13.02
C GLU A 77 6.37 -11.56 -14.35
N LYS A 78 5.88 -10.31 -14.31
CA LYS A 78 5.69 -9.45 -15.48
C LYS A 78 5.63 -7.98 -15.07
N LEU A 79 6.05 -7.10 -15.97
CA LEU A 79 5.82 -5.67 -15.86
C LEU A 79 4.39 -5.34 -16.31
N VAL A 80 3.50 -4.99 -15.38
CA VAL A 80 2.09 -4.72 -15.71
C VAL A 80 1.87 -3.24 -16.00
N GLN A 81 1.27 -2.94 -17.15
CA GLN A 81 0.76 -1.60 -17.50
C GLN A 81 -0.74 -1.62 -17.84
N GLY A 82 -1.47 -2.65 -17.42
CA GLY A 82 -2.92 -2.73 -17.57
C GLY A 82 -3.68 -1.94 -16.49
N GLY A 83 -4.87 -1.44 -16.85
CA GLY A 83 -5.83 -0.86 -15.90
C GLY A 83 -5.25 0.26 -15.01
N PRO A 84 -5.35 0.16 -13.68
CA PRO A 84 -5.00 1.26 -12.77
C PRO A 84 -3.49 1.52 -12.71
N TYR A 85 -2.64 0.59 -13.16
CA TYR A 85 -1.18 0.76 -13.20
C TYR A 85 -0.74 1.85 -14.19
N ARG A 86 -1.62 2.31 -15.09
CA ARG A 86 -1.35 3.48 -15.95
C ARG A 86 -1.62 4.81 -15.29
N LEU A 87 -2.51 4.82 -14.29
CA LEU A 87 -3.04 6.04 -13.68
C LEU A 87 -2.22 6.47 -12.47
N PHE A 88 -1.78 5.53 -11.63
CA PHE A 88 -1.14 5.80 -10.34
C PHE A 88 0.39 5.76 -10.44
N LYS A 89 0.98 6.54 -11.35
CA LYS A 89 2.44 6.63 -11.52
C LYS A 89 3.05 7.62 -10.53
N LEU A 90 4.15 7.21 -9.89
CA LEU A 90 4.89 8.07 -8.96
C LEU A 90 5.62 9.21 -9.70
N ARG A 91 6.20 8.90 -10.87
CA ARG A 91 6.84 9.87 -11.77
C ARG A 91 6.30 9.69 -13.18
N ARG A 92 6.32 10.77 -13.97
CA ARG A 92 5.96 10.71 -15.41
C ARG A 92 6.79 9.67 -16.18
N SER A 93 8.05 9.47 -15.78
CA SER A 93 8.97 8.51 -16.37
C SER A 93 8.82 7.08 -15.82
N SER A 94 7.99 6.85 -14.80
CA SER A 94 7.82 5.50 -14.22
C SER A 94 7.23 4.54 -15.25
N ALA A 95 7.87 3.40 -15.42
CA ALA A 95 7.43 2.35 -16.33
C ALA A 95 6.10 1.72 -15.87
N THR A 96 5.81 1.71 -14.57
CA THR A 96 4.53 1.24 -14.02
C THR A 96 4.06 2.14 -12.87
N GLY A 97 2.79 2.01 -12.50
CA GLY A 97 2.19 2.70 -11.37
C GLY A 97 2.01 1.78 -10.17
N HIS A 98 1.67 2.36 -9.01
CA HIS A 98 1.52 1.63 -7.77
C HIS A 98 0.11 1.80 -7.18
N PRO A 99 -0.94 1.38 -7.90
CA PRO A 99 -2.32 1.54 -7.45
C PRO A 99 -2.63 0.79 -6.15
N LEU A 100 -1.92 -0.31 -5.84
CA LEU A 100 -2.03 -0.99 -4.55
C LEU A 100 -1.56 -0.11 -3.38
N TYR A 101 -0.54 0.71 -3.59
CA TYR A 101 -0.01 1.63 -2.57
C TYR A 101 -0.93 2.83 -2.40
N ALA A 102 -1.51 3.33 -3.50
CA ALA A 102 -2.57 4.33 -3.44
C ALA A 102 -3.82 3.79 -2.71
N GLY A 103 -4.19 2.53 -2.95
CA GLY A 103 -5.26 1.86 -2.21
C GLY A 103 -4.93 1.76 -0.71
N ASN A 104 -3.72 1.32 -0.36
CA ASN A 104 -3.24 1.29 1.03
C ASN A 104 -3.28 2.66 1.71
N PHE A 105 -2.89 3.72 1.00
CA PHE A 105 -2.95 5.08 1.51
C PHE A 105 -4.36 5.47 1.92
N LEU A 106 -5.37 5.15 1.08
CA LEU A 106 -6.77 5.38 1.41
C LEU A 106 -7.23 4.55 2.62
N LEU A 107 -6.78 3.29 2.74
CA LEU A 107 -7.09 2.46 3.93
C LEU A 107 -6.49 3.04 5.21
N VAL A 108 -5.24 3.54 5.14
CA VAL A 108 -4.58 4.19 6.28
C VAL A 108 -5.31 5.47 6.68
N ILE A 109 -5.62 6.36 5.73
CA ILE A 109 -6.38 7.58 6.01
C ILE A 109 -7.74 7.26 6.60
N GLY A 110 -8.47 6.31 6.00
CA GLY A 110 -9.76 5.87 6.51
C GLY A 110 -9.66 5.33 7.94
N THR A 111 -8.64 4.53 8.23
CA THR A 111 -8.39 3.99 9.58
C THR A 111 -8.06 5.09 10.60
N LEU A 112 -7.21 6.06 10.23
CA LEU A 112 -6.89 7.19 11.09
C LEU A 112 -8.14 8.05 11.37
N PHE A 113 -9.00 8.24 10.38
CA PHE A 113 -10.27 8.94 10.55
C PHE A 113 -11.24 8.17 11.45
N ALA A 114 -11.36 6.85 11.26
CA ALA A 114 -12.20 5.97 12.07
C ALA A 114 -11.79 6.02 13.55
N LEU A 115 -10.49 5.79 13.80
CA LEU A 115 -9.92 5.61 15.13
C LEU A 115 -9.65 6.92 15.88
N ARG A 116 -9.51 8.05 15.17
CA ARG A 116 -9.25 9.37 15.78
C ARG A 116 -8.11 9.34 16.83
N PRO A 117 -6.89 8.92 16.46
CA PRO A 117 -5.74 9.06 17.34
C PRO A 117 -5.41 10.56 17.58
N PRO A 118 -4.52 10.89 18.53
CA PRO A 118 -3.98 12.23 18.66
C PRO A 118 -3.46 12.74 17.31
N PHE A 119 -3.74 14.00 16.97
CA PHE A 119 -3.46 14.56 15.64
C PHE A 119 -2.00 14.38 15.21
N VAL A 120 -1.07 14.68 16.12
CA VAL A 120 0.38 14.52 15.88
C VAL A 120 0.73 13.06 15.55
N LEU A 121 0.15 12.10 16.28
CA LEU A 121 0.36 10.68 15.99
C LEU A 121 -0.17 10.29 14.61
N GLY A 122 -1.35 10.77 14.23
CA GLY A 122 -1.91 10.56 12.89
C GLY A 122 -1.01 11.12 11.78
N VAL A 123 -0.48 12.32 11.95
CA VAL A 123 0.46 12.94 11.01
C VAL A 123 1.77 12.16 10.91
N VAL A 124 2.33 11.72 12.04
CA VAL A 124 3.55 10.91 12.07
C VAL A 124 3.35 9.58 11.35
N ILE A 125 2.26 8.87 11.62
CA ILE A 125 1.95 7.59 10.95
C ILE A 125 1.79 7.79 9.45
N LEU A 126 1.10 8.84 9.03
CA LEU A 126 0.92 9.15 7.61
C LEU A 126 2.26 9.51 6.94
N GLY A 127 3.11 10.28 7.61
CA GLY A 127 4.45 10.63 7.13
C GLY A 127 5.36 9.42 7.00
N LEU A 128 5.38 8.54 8.02
CA LEU A 128 6.13 7.29 7.98
C LEU A 128 5.67 6.38 6.85
N PHE A 129 4.35 6.24 6.66
CA PHE A 129 3.77 5.49 5.55
C PHE A 129 4.24 6.05 4.19
N LEU A 130 4.18 7.37 4.00
CA LEU A 130 4.59 8.00 2.74
C LEU A 130 6.07 7.77 2.45
N VAL A 131 6.94 7.89 3.46
CA VAL A 131 8.38 7.62 3.32
C VAL A 131 8.62 6.14 2.99
N GLU A 132 8.05 5.24 3.79
CA GLU A 132 8.19 3.79 3.61
C GLU A 132 7.78 3.35 2.20
N TYR A 133 6.56 3.69 1.79
CA TYR A 133 6.02 3.27 0.49
C TYR A 133 6.70 3.98 -0.69
N SER A 134 7.25 5.19 -0.52
CA SER A 134 8.04 5.85 -1.56
C SER A 134 9.38 5.13 -1.77
N LEU A 135 10.06 4.72 -0.69
CA LEU A 135 11.31 3.97 -0.77
C LEU A 135 11.10 2.58 -1.38
N ILE A 136 10.00 1.91 -0.99
CA ILE A 136 9.60 0.62 -1.57
C ILE A 136 9.31 0.77 -3.07
N ALA A 137 8.45 1.72 -3.45
CA ALA A 137 8.09 1.94 -4.86
C ALA A 137 9.33 2.25 -5.71
N TRP A 138 10.27 3.04 -5.20
CA TRP A 138 11.52 3.32 -5.91
C TRP A 138 12.38 2.07 -6.13
N ALA A 139 12.52 1.23 -5.11
CA ALA A 139 13.26 -0.03 -5.23
C ALA A 139 12.57 -1.01 -6.20
N GLU A 140 11.24 -1.05 -6.19
CA GLU A 140 10.43 -1.87 -7.09
C GLU A 140 10.53 -1.39 -8.55
N GLU A 141 10.43 -0.09 -8.82
CA GLU A 141 10.61 0.47 -10.17
C GLU A 141 11.99 0.14 -10.75
N ARG A 142 13.03 0.23 -9.93
CA ARG A 142 14.41 -0.07 -10.33
C ARG A 142 14.61 -1.55 -10.62
N PHE A 143 14.05 -2.43 -9.79
CA PHE A 143 14.05 -3.87 -10.03
C PHE A 143 13.31 -4.22 -11.33
N LEU A 144 12.12 -3.65 -11.54
CA LEU A 144 11.30 -3.90 -12.72
C LEU A 144 11.95 -3.42 -14.00
N ALA A 145 12.57 -2.23 -13.98
CA ALA A 145 13.30 -1.69 -15.13
C ALA A 145 14.51 -2.56 -15.52
N GLY A 146 15.14 -3.25 -14.56
CA GLY A 146 16.24 -4.18 -14.84
C GLY A 146 15.79 -5.58 -15.23
N SER A 147 14.55 -5.98 -14.92
CA SER A 147 14.07 -7.36 -15.06
C SER A 147 13.21 -7.60 -16.29
N PHE A 148 12.60 -6.57 -16.88
CA PHE A 148 11.66 -6.71 -17.98
C PHE A 148 11.91 -5.68 -19.09
N ALA A 149 12.06 -6.16 -20.32
CA ALA A 149 12.23 -5.30 -21.50
C ALA A 149 10.90 -4.71 -22.00
N GLU A 150 9.80 -5.46 -21.92
CA GLU A 150 8.49 -5.04 -22.45
C GLU A 150 7.36 -5.16 -21.42
N PRO A 151 6.49 -4.14 -21.32
CA PRO A 151 5.33 -4.18 -20.44
C PRO A 151 4.19 -5.00 -21.03
N THR A 152 3.54 -5.78 -20.17
CA THR A 152 2.32 -6.55 -20.47
C THR A 152 1.06 -5.71 -20.24
N ARG A 153 0.03 -5.98 -21.04
CA ARG A 153 -1.31 -5.37 -20.95
C ARG A 153 -2.39 -6.43 -20.77
N ASP A 154 -2.14 -7.36 -19.86
CA ASP A 154 -3.08 -8.43 -19.59
C ASP A 154 -4.43 -7.89 -19.09
N GLY A 155 -5.49 -8.63 -19.41
CA GLY A 155 -6.85 -8.30 -18.99
C GLY A 155 -7.07 -8.48 -17.49
N PHE A 156 -8.18 -7.93 -17.00
CA PHE A 156 -8.59 -8.08 -15.61
C PHE A 156 -8.97 -9.54 -15.29
N SER A 157 -8.44 -10.08 -14.19
CA SER A 157 -8.75 -11.42 -13.69
C SER A 157 -9.44 -11.37 -12.33
N PHE A 158 -10.69 -11.82 -12.28
CA PHE A 158 -11.44 -11.95 -11.02
C PHE A 158 -10.77 -12.87 -10.01
N ARG A 159 -10.16 -13.97 -10.47
CA ARG A 159 -9.44 -14.92 -9.60
C ARG A 159 -8.28 -14.24 -8.88
N ASN A 160 -7.60 -13.30 -9.53
CA ASN A 160 -6.52 -12.54 -8.94
C ASN A 160 -7.07 -11.50 -7.95
N ALA A 161 -8.12 -10.78 -8.35
CA ALA A 161 -8.76 -9.77 -7.50
C ALA A 161 -9.34 -10.39 -6.20
N ALA A 162 -9.91 -11.59 -6.27
CA ALA A 162 -10.47 -12.32 -5.12
C ALA A 162 -9.45 -12.62 -4.01
N THR A 163 -8.16 -12.52 -4.28
CA THR A 163 -7.14 -12.69 -3.25
C THR A 163 -7.23 -11.61 -2.15
N GLU A 164 -7.83 -10.44 -2.44
CA GLU A 164 -7.99 -9.32 -1.49
C GLU A 164 -8.86 -9.59 -0.26
N TRP A 165 -9.44 -10.79 -0.13
CA TRP A 165 -10.21 -11.20 1.05
C TRP A 165 -9.47 -10.98 2.38
N GLN A 166 -8.15 -11.14 2.42
CA GLN A 166 -7.36 -10.88 3.63
C GLN A 166 -7.44 -9.42 4.07
N THR A 167 -7.34 -8.48 3.13
CA THR A 167 -7.46 -7.05 3.43
C THR A 167 -8.87 -6.70 3.88
N LEU A 168 -9.90 -7.34 3.29
CA LEU A 168 -11.27 -7.19 3.76
C LEU A 168 -11.41 -7.65 5.22
N VAL A 169 -10.87 -8.82 5.57
CA VAL A 169 -10.89 -9.33 6.96
C VAL A 169 -10.21 -8.35 7.91
N VAL A 170 -9.02 -7.85 7.56
CA VAL A 170 -8.31 -6.86 8.40
C VAL A 170 -9.15 -5.59 8.58
N MET A 171 -9.74 -5.04 7.53
CA MET A 171 -10.59 -3.85 7.66
C MET A 171 -11.84 -4.11 8.51
N VAL A 172 -12.48 -5.27 8.35
CA VAL A 172 -13.64 -5.67 9.18
C VAL A 172 -13.23 -5.74 10.66
N LEU A 173 -12.07 -6.33 10.97
CA LEU A 173 -11.56 -6.39 12.34
C LEU A 173 -11.28 -5.01 12.91
N ILE A 174 -10.60 -4.14 12.15
CA ILE A 174 -10.31 -2.76 12.57
C ILE A 174 -11.61 -2.01 12.92
N TYR A 175 -12.63 -2.14 12.08
CA TYR A 175 -13.92 -1.49 12.33
C TYR A 175 -14.68 -2.13 13.49
N ALA A 176 -14.66 -3.46 13.62
CA ALA A 176 -15.25 -4.15 14.76
C ALA A 176 -14.63 -3.66 16.08
N PHE A 177 -13.29 -3.60 16.16
CA PHE A 177 -12.61 -3.03 17.33
C PHE A 177 -12.86 -1.53 17.51
N GLY A 178 -12.97 -0.78 16.41
CA GLY A 178 -13.34 0.63 16.44
C GLY A 178 -14.73 0.86 17.06
N PHE A 179 -15.72 0.07 16.65
CA PHE A 179 -17.07 0.12 17.22
C PHE A 179 -17.13 -0.39 18.65
N LEU A 180 -16.37 -1.42 19.01
CA LEU A 180 -16.30 -1.92 20.40
C LEU A 180 -15.67 -0.90 21.36
N LYS A 181 -14.80 -0.02 20.85
CA LYS A 181 -14.12 1.02 21.63
C LYS A 181 -14.87 2.37 21.60
N ALA A 182 -15.86 2.54 20.73
CA ALA A 182 -16.64 3.77 20.54
C ALA A 182 -17.81 3.88 21.53
#